data_AF-A0A3D1SEA3-F1
#
_entry.id   AF-A0A3D1SEA3-F1
#
_cell.length_a   1.000
_cell.length_b   1.000
_cell.length_c   1.000
_cell.angle_alpha   90.00
_cell.angle_beta   90.00
_cell.angle_gamma   90.00
#
_symmetry.space_group_name_H-M   'P 1'
#
loop_
_entity.id
_entity.type
_entity.pdbx_description
1 polymer ?
#
loop_
_entity_poly.entity_id
_entity_poly.type
_entity_poly.pdbx_seq_one_letter_code
_entity_poly.pdbx_strand_id
1 'polypeptide(L)' 'MLGREPVLGRGRQPAPVQRKQVRSAPVKFIALGGLNEIGKNLYVYECCNDMFIVDCGLAFPDEEMLGVDLVVPDFTYLEK' A
#
# COMPACT_ATOMS: atom_id res chain seq x y z
N MET A 1 -41.89 50.99 35.19
CA MET A 1 -41.57 51.55 33.87
C MET A 1 -40.26 50.94 33.40
N LEU A 2 -40.37 49.98 32.46
CA LEU A 2 -39.39 49.45 31.50
C LEU A 2 -37.95 49.11 31.97
N GLY A 3 -37.62 47.80 31.97
CA GLY A 3 -36.29 47.31 32.33
C GLY A 3 -35.91 45.93 31.77
N ARG A 4 -36.09 45.74 30.46
CA ARG A 4 -35.40 44.81 29.51
C ARG A 4 -35.37 43.29 29.82
N GLU A 5 -36.09 42.55 28.98
CA GLU A 5 -35.96 41.09 28.78
C GLU A 5 -34.50 40.68 28.56
N PRO A 6 -34.03 39.54 29.10
CA PRO A 6 -32.71 39.02 28.79
C PRO A 6 -32.70 38.61 27.32
N VAL A 7 -31.93 39.32 26.50
CA VAL A 7 -31.63 38.88 25.13
C VAL A 7 -30.91 37.54 25.20
N LEU A 8 -31.64 36.47 24.89
CA LEU A 8 -31.09 35.13 24.76
C LEU A 8 -30.09 35.17 23.60
N GLY A 9 -28.80 35.35 23.94
CA GLY A 9 -27.72 35.35 22.96
C GLY A 9 -27.79 34.05 22.19
N ARG A 10 -27.97 34.12 20.87
CA ARG A 10 -27.88 32.95 20.00
C ARG A 10 -26.51 32.34 20.21
N GLY A 11 -26.45 31.24 20.98
CA GLY A 11 -25.25 30.45 21.13
C GLY A 11 -24.74 30.12 19.74
N ARG A 12 -23.51 30.52 19.42
CA ARG A 12 -22.84 30.10 18.19
C ARG A 12 -22.86 28.57 18.18
N GLN A 13 -23.65 27.97 17.29
CA GLN A 13 -23.46 26.57 16.96
C GLN A 13 -22.04 26.42 16.42
N PRO A 14 -21.22 25.51 16.97
CA PRO A 14 -19.91 25.23 16.38
C PRO A 14 -20.17 24.76 14.95
N ALA A 15 -19.49 25.40 13.99
CA ALA A 15 -19.56 25.01 12.61
C ALA A 15 -19.18 23.51 12.49
N PRO A 16 -19.85 22.73 11.63
CA PRO A 16 -19.53 21.34 11.44
C PRO A 16 -18.05 21.21 11.06
N VAL A 17 -17.27 20.53 11.89
CA VAL A 17 -15.87 20.20 11.59
C VAL A 17 -15.91 19.23 10.42
N GLN A 18 -15.73 19.75 9.21
CA GLN A 18 -15.58 18.91 8.02
C GLN A 18 -14.36 18.03 8.25
N ARG A 19 -14.58 16.72 8.44
CA ARG A 19 -13.50 15.73 8.42
C ARG A 19 -12.82 15.86 7.06
N LYS A 20 -11.61 16.41 7.07
CA LYS A 20 -10.78 16.51 5.88
C LYS A 20 -10.55 15.08 5.38
N GLN A 21 -11.16 14.76 4.24
CA GLN A 21 -11.06 13.43 3.65
C GLN A 21 -9.59 13.24 3.24
N VAL A 22 -8.86 12.39 3.97
CA VAL A 22 -7.48 12.05 3.62
C VAL A 22 -7.56 11.23 2.35
N ARG A 23 -7.19 11.82 1.22
CA ARG A 23 -7.02 11.08 -0.03
C ARG A 23 -5.71 10.29 0.10
N SER A 24 -5.79 8.97 0.29
CA SER A 24 -4.62 8.10 0.13
C SER A 24 -4.55 7.64 -1.32
N ALA A 25 -3.35 7.69 -1.90
CA ALA A 25 -3.10 7.01 -3.17
C ALA A 25 -3.20 5.49 -2.94
N PRO A 26 -3.90 4.74 -3.81
CA PRO A 26 -3.95 3.29 -3.71
C PRO A 26 -2.55 2.70 -3.96
N VAL A 27 -2.18 1.72 -3.16
CA VAL A 27 -0.94 0.94 -3.34
C VAL A 27 -1.33 -0.47 -3.75
N LYS A 28 -0.74 -0.97 -4.84
CA LYS A 28 -0.89 -2.36 -5.27
C LYS A 28 0.34 -3.14 -4.85
N PHE A 29 0.12 -4.29 -4.23
CA PHE A 29 1.17 -5.22 -3.85
C PHE A 29 1.10 -6.46 -4.74
N ILE A 30 2.25 -6.90 -5.23
CA ILE A 30 2.40 -8.05 -6.12
C ILE A 30 3.60 -8.83 -5.62
N ALA A 31 3.41 -10.11 -5.32
CA ALA A 31 4.51 -11.01 -5.05
C ALA A 31 4.82 -11.79 -6.33
N LEU A 32 6.00 -11.55 -6.89
CA LEU A 32 6.54 -12.27 -8.05
C LEU A 32 7.34 -13.52 -7.64
N GLY A 33 7.66 -13.65 -6.34
CA GLY A 33 8.21 -14.87 -5.74
C GLY A 33 8.27 -14.77 -4.20
N GLY A 34 8.56 -15.88 -3.54
CA GLY A 34 8.64 -15.98 -2.06
C GLY A 34 7.32 -16.26 -1.35
N LEU A 35 6.19 -16.39 -2.06
CA LEU A 35 4.92 -16.86 -1.47
C LEU A 35 4.83 -18.38 -1.53
N ASN A 36 4.60 -19.00 -0.37
CA ASN A 36 4.46 -20.46 -0.22
C ASN A 36 5.68 -21.26 -0.74
N GLU A 37 6.85 -20.63 -0.80
CA GLU A 37 8.13 -21.25 -1.18
C GLU A 37 9.27 -20.69 -0.31
N ILE A 38 10.44 -21.33 -0.36
CA ILE A 38 11.64 -20.86 0.33
C ILE A 38 12.58 -20.23 -0.71
N GLY A 39 12.97 -18.97 -0.49
CA GLY A 39 13.81 -18.22 -1.42
C GLY A 39 13.01 -17.57 -2.54
N LYS A 40 13.69 -17.15 -3.62
CA LYS A 40 13.08 -16.46 -4.78
C LYS A 40 12.23 -15.24 -4.41
N ASN A 41 12.54 -14.57 -3.30
CA ASN A 41 11.79 -13.39 -2.86
C ASN A 41 11.88 -12.26 -3.90
N LEU A 42 10.73 -11.82 -4.41
CA LEU A 42 10.64 -10.63 -5.26
C LEU A 42 9.26 -10.00 -5.08
N TYR A 43 9.22 -8.80 -4.53
CA TYR A 43 7.99 -8.09 -4.23
C TYR A 43 7.95 -6.73 -4.92
N VAL A 44 6.79 -6.39 -5.46
CA VAL A 44 6.55 -5.15 -6.18
C VAL A 44 5.44 -4.37 -5.50
N TYR A 45 5.72 -3.10 -5.25
CA TYR A 45 4.77 -2.11 -4.76
C TYR A 45 4.57 -1.05 -5.82
N GLU A 46 3.36 -0.93 -6.36
CA GLU A 46 3.01 0.09 -7.34
C GLU A 46 2.13 1.16 -6.68
N CYS A 47 2.45 2.42 -6.93
CA CYS A 47 1.66 3.56 -6.47
C CYS A 47 1.69 4.64 -7.55
N CYS A 48 0.50 5.03 -8.04
CA CYS A 48 0.37 5.95 -9.16
C CYS A 48 1.15 5.47 -10.40
N ASN A 49 2.23 6.17 -10.77
CA ASN A 49 3.04 5.88 -11.96
C ASN A 49 4.45 5.37 -11.59
N ASP A 50 4.69 5.10 -10.31
CA ASP A 50 5.97 4.62 -9.81
C ASP A 50 5.84 3.22 -9.22
N MET A 51 6.95 2.50 -9.23
CA MET A 51 7.07 1.19 -8.59
C MET A 51 8.33 1.08 -7.74
N PHE A 52 8.23 0.32 -6.65
CA PHE A 52 9.35 -0.06 -5.80
C PHE A 52 9.45 -1.58 -5.76
N ILE A 53 10.64 -2.10 -6.01
CA ILE A 53 10.94 -3.52 -5.92
C ILE A 53 11.68 -3.76 -4.61
N VAL A 54 11.29 -4.79 -3.87
CA VAL A 54 11.93 -5.22 -2.64
C VAL A 54 12.45 -6.64 -2.83
N ASP A 55 13.74 -6.80 -2.53
CA ASP A 55 14.51 -8.04 -2.67
C ASP A 55 14.72 -8.46 -4.13
N CYS A 56 15.61 -9.43 -4.32
CA CYS A 56 15.86 -10.12 -5.58
C CYS A 56 16.47 -11.49 -5.24
N GLY A 57 15.76 -12.22 -4.39
CA GLY A 57 16.19 -13.50 -3.87
C GLY A 57 16.25 -14.56 -4.96
N LEU A 58 17.03 -15.60 -4.67
CA LEU A 58 17.11 -16.84 -5.44
C LEU A 58 16.66 -18.01 -4.57
N ALA A 59 16.43 -19.16 -5.18
CA ALA A 59 16.26 -20.42 -4.47
C ALA A 59 17.20 -21.47 -5.06
N PHE A 60 17.52 -22.46 -4.23
CA PHE A 60 18.16 -23.66 -4.73
C PHE A 60 17.13 -24.55 -5.43
N PRO A 61 17.56 -25.32 -6.45
CA PRO A 61 16.70 -26.27 -7.14
C PRO A 61 16.30 -27.43 -6.24
N ASP A 62 15.13 -28.00 -6.51
CA ASP A 62 14.69 -29.26 -5.90
C ASP A 62 15.42 -30.47 -6.53
N GLU A 63 15.37 -31.63 -5.87
CA GLU A 63 16.08 -32.85 -6.30
C GLU A 63 15.71 -33.31 -7.73
N GLU A 64 14.53 -32.93 -8.23
CA GLU A 64 14.04 -33.28 -9.57
C GLU A 64 14.58 -32.36 -10.67
N MET A 65 15.15 -31.21 -10.32
CA MET A 65 15.64 -30.20 -11.25
C MET A 65 17.10 -30.47 -11.68
N LEU A 66 17.31 -31.58 -12.37
CA LEU A 66 18.64 -32.03 -12.79
C LEU A 66 19.34 -31.02 -13.73
N GLY A 67 20.56 -30.62 -13.37
CA GLY A 67 21.39 -29.71 -14.16
C GLY A 67 21.05 -28.22 -13.97
N VAL A 68 20.13 -27.89 -13.07
CA VAL A 68 19.86 -26.50 -12.66
C VAL A 68 20.79 -26.14 -11.50
N ASP A 69 21.38 -24.95 -11.53
CA ASP A 69 22.21 -24.44 -10.43
C ASP A 69 21.41 -23.56 -9.46
N LEU A 70 20.53 -22.71 -9.99
CA LEU A 70 19.75 -21.71 -9.25
C LEU A 70 18.39 -21.51 -9.92
N VAL A 71 17.38 -21.18 -9.12
CA VAL A 71 16.06 -20.78 -9.60
C VAL A 71 15.85 -19.30 -9.25
N VAL A 72 15.46 -18.51 -10.26
CA VAL A 72 15.19 -17.08 -10.13
C VAL A 72 13.70 -16.76 -10.34
N PRO A 73 13.20 -15.63 -9.81
CA PRO A 73 11.83 -15.17 -10.07
C PRO A 73 11.60 -14.84 -11.55
N ASP A 74 10.34 -14.87 -11.98
CA ASP A 74 9.96 -14.40 -13.32
C ASP A 74 9.87 -12.86 -13.36
N PHE A 75 10.75 -12.24 -14.15
CA PHE A 75 10.82 -10.79 -14.33
C PHE A 75 9.89 -10.25 -15.43
N THR A 76 9.12 -11.10 -16.12
CA THR A 76 8.27 -10.69 -17.26
C THR A 76 7.31 -9.54 -16.90
N TYR A 77 6.85 -9.46 -15.64
CA TYR A 77 6.00 -8.35 -15.17
C TYR A 77 6.73 -6.99 -15.19
N LEU A 78 8.05 -6.98 -15.04
CA LEU A 78 8.92 -5.81 -14.91
C LEU A 78 9.51 -5.32 -16.25
N GLU A 79 9.53 -6.13 -17.30
CA GLU A 79 10.23 -5.85 -18.56
C GLU A 79 9.46 -4.94 -19.55
N LYS A 80 8.77 -3.90 -19.09
CA LYS A 80 7.99 -2.99 -19.96
C LYS A 80 8.41 -1.54 -19.89
#